data_AF-A0A503DEE4-F1
#
_entry.id   AF-A0A503DEE4-F1
#
_cell.length_a   1.000
_cell.length_b   1.000
_cell.length_c   1.000
_cell.angle_alpha   90.00
_cell.angle_beta   90.00
_cell.angle_gamma   90.00
#
_symmetry.space_group_name_H-M   'P 1'
#
loop_
_entity.id
_entity.type
_entity.pdbx_description
1 polymer ?
#
loop_
_entity_poly.entity_id
_entity_poly.type
_entity_poly.pdbx_seq_one_letter_code
_entity_poly.pdbx_strand_id
1 'polypeptide(L)'
;MTFRLIFLGTSASVPSAGRNHPALLVEAGSQRVLVDCGEGTQRQLLRSGAGFRRLDRLLLTHAHFDHVLGIPGLFSTLRLRQSKNHVTIHGSADTLDVVARMLAGLWGKGRAPIPLQLVPLAPGRVFEVDEFTVDCFQVRHRDTDSYGFVFETPARRHLRSDRLVALGVPDGPIRKDLAEGRSISLPDGRTIAPEAVLGPPEAGKKLVIVGDTETTDGLADKVSGADLLVIEATFLQRDAAMARDYGHLTAAEAASLAATSDVKQLVLTHISGRYSDEEILAEAVQAFANSLIATDFTTFTV
;
A
#
# COMPACT_ATOMS: atom_id res chain seq x y z
N MET A 1 -5.63 -11.82 -9.01
CA MET A 1 -4.59 -11.46 -8.02
C MET A 1 -5.23 -10.42 -7.13
N THR A 2 -4.95 -10.44 -5.82
CA THR A 2 -5.55 -9.52 -4.86
C THR A 2 -4.48 -8.90 -3.98
N PHE A 3 -4.74 -7.71 -3.47
CA PHE A 3 -3.93 -7.07 -2.44
C PHE A 3 -4.59 -7.29 -1.08
N ARG A 4 -3.87 -7.92 -0.15
CA ARG A 4 -4.33 -8.05 1.25
C ARG A 4 -3.57 -7.06 2.12
N LEU A 5 -4.31 -6.21 2.83
CA LEU A 5 -3.78 -5.21 3.74
C LEU A 5 -3.90 -5.73 5.18
N ILE A 6 -2.89 -5.46 6.00
CA ILE A 6 -2.92 -5.66 7.45
C ILE A 6 -2.41 -4.38 8.09
N PHE A 7 -3.31 -3.63 8.73
CA PHE A 7 -2.93 -2.45 9.48
C PHE A 7 -2.21 -2.86 10.75
N LEU A 8 -0.92 -2.53 10.86
CA LEU A 8 -0.11 -2.86 12.04
C LEU A 8 -0.10 -1.71 13.04
N GLY A 9 -0.37 -0.49 12.59
CA GLY A 9 -0.56 0.66 13.44
C GLY A 9 -1.25 1.78 12.67
N THR A 10 -2.04 2.56 13.40
CA THR A 10 -3.07 3.46 12.85
C THR A 10 -3.20 4.77 13.62
N SER A 11 -2.36 5.01 14.62
CA SER A 11 -2.37 6.24 15.44
C SER A 11 -1.56 7.33 14.77
N ALA A 12 -2.00 8.58 14.89
CA ALA A 12 -1.23 9.75 14.49
C ALA A 12 -0.24 10.19 15.57
N SER A 13 1.03 10.39 15.21
CA SER A 13 2.12 10.99 16.02
C SER A 13 2.50 10.27 17.33
N VAL A 14 1.52 10.00 18.20
CA VAL A 14 1.68 9.41 19.53
C VAL A 14 0.87 8.10 19.56
N PRO A 15 1.44 6.99 20.04
CA PRO A 15 0.71 5.74 20.11
C PRO A 15 -0.22 5.76 21.34
N SER A 16 -1.24 4.92 21.32
CA SER A 16 -2.11 4.66 22.46
C SER A 16 -2.07 3.19 22.85
N ALA A 17 -2.73 2.82 23.95
CA ALA A 17 -2.91 1.42 24.31
C ALA A 17 -3.66 0.61 23.23
N GLY A 18 -4.49 1.28 22.40
CA GLY A 18 -5.30 0.66 21.36
C GLY A 18 -4.74 0.77 19.94
N ARG A 19 -3.88 1.76 19.66
CA ARG A 19 -3.37 2.06 18.31
C ARG A 19 -1.86 2.30 18.34
N ASN A 20 -1.09 1.54 17.57
CA ASN A 20 0.34 1.74 17.39
C ASN A 20 0.61 2.86 16.37
N HIS A 21 1.86 3.34 16.32
CA HIS A 21 2.34 4.21 15.26
C HIS A 21 2.20 3.58 13.86
N PRO A 22 2.12 4.39 12.79
CA PRO A 22 1.83 3.95 11.43
C PRO A 22 2.72 2.82 10.94
N ALA A 23 2.06 1.77 10.47
CA ALA A 23 2.67 0.69 9.71
C ALA A 23 1.56 -0.11 9.02
N LEU A 24 1.71 -0.36 7.73
CA LEU A 24 0.75 -1.11 6.92
C LEU A 24 1.47 -2.19 6.13
N LEU A 25 1.12 -3.45 6.36
CA LEU A 25 1.64 -4.56 5.57
C LEU A 25 0.71 -4.84 4.39
N VAL A 26 1.24 -4.77 3.18
CA VAL A 26 0.55 -5.16 1.94
C VAL A 26 1.12 -6.50 1.46
N GLU A 27 0.25 -7.50 1.34
CA GLU A 27 0.57 -8.84 0.85
C GLU A 27 -0.02 -9.03 -0.55
N ALA A 28 0.81 -9.45 -1.51
CA ALA A 28 0.41 -9.71 -2.89
C ALA A 28 1.17 -10.92 -3.43
N GLY A 29 0.51 -12.08 -3.46
CA GLY A 29 1.13 -13.34 -3.86
C GLY A 29 2.30 -13.72 -2.96
N SER A 30 3.52 -13.76 -3.52
CA SER A 30 4.73 -14.00 -2.72
C SER A 30 5.35 -12.74 -2.13
N GLN A 31 4.91 -11.55 -2.56
CA GLN A 31 5.46 -10.27 -2.15
C GLN A 31 4.82 -9.79 -0.84
N ARG A 32 5.63 -9.17 0.01
CA ARG A 32 5.20 -8.46 1.21
C ARG A 32 5.91 -7.11 1.27
N VAL A 33 5.13 -6.05 1.28
CA VAL A 33 5.62 -4.68 1.28
C VAL A 33 5.11 -4.01 2.54
N LEU A 34 6.04 -3.47 3.33
CA LEU A 34 5.70 -2.71 4.52
C LEU A 34 5.72 -1.22 4.17
N VAL A 35 4.56 -0.58 4.25
CA VAL A 35 4.43 0.88 4.11
C VAL A 35 4.52 1.49 5.50
N ASP A 36 5.54 2.30 5.71
CA ASP A 36 6.00 2.85 7.00
C ASP A 36 6.34 1.80 8.06
N CYS A 37 7.15 2.21 9.04
CA CYS A 37 7.66 1.36 10.09
C CYS A 37 7.83 2.15 11.38
N GLY A 38 6.71 2.57 11.96
CA GLY A 38 6.67 3.25 13.24
C GLY A 38 7.18 2.41 14.42
N GLU A 39 7.50 3.08 15.53
CA GLU A 39 7.93 2.39 16.75
C GLU A 39 6.90 1.31 17.13
N GLY A 40 7.37 0.11 17.50
CA GLY A 40 6.52 -1.01 17.88
C GLY A 40 6.10 -1.94 16.73
N THR A 41 6.36 -1.58 15.46
CA THR A 41 5.96 -2.37 14.28
C THR A 41 6.37 -3.85 14.36
N GLN A 42 7.57 -4.16 14.86
CA GLN A 42 8.02 -5.55 15.02
C GLN A 42 7.16 -6.38 16.00
N ARG A 43 6.58 -5.75 17.03
CA ARG A 43 5.65 -6.40 17.96
C ARG A 43 4.29 -6.57 17.31
N GLN A 44 3.84 -5.57 16.55
CA GLN A 44 2.58 -5.61 15.83
C GLN A 44 2.58 -6.71 14.75
N LEU A 45 3.71 -6.93 14.06
CA LEU A 45 3.91 -8.06 13.13
C LEU A 45 3.75 -9.43 13.82
N LEU A 46 4.15 -9.55 15.08
CA LEU A 46 3.97 -10.79 15.86
C LEU A 46 2.52 -10.95 16.32
N ARG A 47 1.91 -9.87 16.82
CA ARG A 47 0.52 -9.87 17.29
C ARG A 47 -0.48 -10.14 16.17
N SER A 48 -0.21 -9.65 14.96
CA SER A 48 -1.05 -9.89 13.78
C SER A 48 -0.94 -11.33 13.23
N GLY A 49 0.06 -12.10 13.67
CA GLY A 49 0.37 -13.41 13.10
C GLY A 49 1.07 -13.36 11.74
N ALA A 50 1.28 -12.18 11.14
CA ALA A 50 1.95 -12.05 9.84
C ALA A 50 3.44 -12.45 9.91
N GLY A 51 4.08 -12.18 11.05
CA GLY A 51 5.48 -12.49 11.32
C GLY A 51 6.45 -11.73 10.41
N PHE A 52 7.70 -12.21 10.32
CA PHE A 52 8.80 -11.53 9.62
C PHE A 52 9.17 -12.15 8.27
N ARG A 53 8.46 -13.21 7.85
CA ARG A 53 8.82 -13.96 6.65
C ARG A 53 8.65 -13.07 5.42
N ARG A 54 9.66 -13.06 4.54
CA ARG A 54 9.68 -12.29 3.27
C ARG A 54 9.44 -10.79 3.46
N LEU A 55 9.84 -10.24 4.60
CA LEU A 55 9.80 -8.80 4.86
C LEU A 55 11.10 -8.18 4.36
N ASP A 56 11.21 -8.01 3.04
CA ASP A 56 12.42 -7.53 2.35
C ASP A 56 12.24 -6.16 1.68
N ARG A 57 11.03 -5.57 1.72
CA ARG A 57 10.78 -4.26 1.13
C ARG A 57 9.98 -3.35 2.06
N LEU A 58 10.55 -2.16 2.30
CA LEU A 58 9.88 -1.07 2.99
C LEU A 58 9.68 0.10 2.02
N LEU A 59 8.50 0.70 2.05
CA LEU A 59 8.19 1.98 1.40
C LEU A 59 7.91 2.98 2.52
N LEU A 60 8.74 4.01 2.63
CA LEU A 60 8.56 5.07 3.62
C LEU A 60 7.90 6.26 2.95
N THR A 61 6.80 6.72 3.55
CA THR A 61 6.08 7.91 3.09
C THR A 61 6.94 9.14 3.31
N HIS A 62 7.44 9.34 4.54
CA HIS A 62 8.26 10.50 4.92
C HIS A 62 9.12 10.23 6.17
N ALA A 63 9.81 11.27 6.66
CA ALA A 63 10.85 11.16 7.67
C ALA A 63 10.39 11.31 9.13
N HIS A 64 9.11 11.57 9.41
CA HIS A 64 8.65 11.71 10.79
C HIS A 64 8.81 10.42 11.58
N PHE A 65 9.07 10.59 12.86
CA PHE A 65 9.60 9.54 13.72
C PHE A 65 8.58 8.44 14.03
N ASP A 66 7.31 8.78 14.09
CA ASP A 66 6.23 7.80 14.12
C ASP A 66 6.15 6.94 12.86
N HIS A 67 6.78 7.30 11.74
CA HIS A 67 6.83 6.47 10.53
C HIS A 67 8.14 5.66 10.40
N VAL A 68 9.20 5.99 11.13
CA VAL A 68 10.54 5.41 10.90
C VAL A 68 11.24 4.81 12.13
N LEU A 69 10.81 5.14 13.36
CA LEU A 69 11.51 4.70 14.59
C LEU A 69 11.43 3.19 14.84
N GLY A 70 10.55 2.46 14.16
CA GLY A 70 10.48 1.00 14.23
C GLY A 70 11.63 0.29 13.51
N ILE A 71 12.28 0.94 12.56
CA ILE A 71 13.28 0.34 11.67
C ILE A 71 14.45 -0.28 12.46
N PRO A 72 15.10 0.41 13.41
CA PRO A 72 16.21 -0.19 14.14
C PRO A 72 15.81 -1.43 14.95
N GLY A 73 14.65 -1.38 15.61
CA GLY A 73 14.13 -2.52 16.36
C GLY A 73 13.84 -3.71 15.46
N LEU A 74 13.21 -3.48 14.31
CA LEU A 74 12.95 -4.50 13.30
C LEU A 74 14.26 -5.12 12.79
N PHE A 75 15.25 -4.30 12.46
CA PHE A 75 16.55 -4.76 11.93
C PHE A 75 17.33 -5.60 12.94
N SER A 76 17.30 -5.22 14.21
CA SER A 76 17.86 -6.02 15.31
C SER A 76 17.22 -7.41 15.37
N THR A 77 15.89 -7.47 15.31
CA THR A 77 15.13 -8.74 15.32
C THR A 77 15.40 -9.60 14.09
N LEU A 78 15.45 -9.00 12.90
CA LEU A 78 15.75 -9.73 11.66
C LEU A 78 17.15 -10.36 11.67
N ARG A 79 18.16 -9.65 12.21
CA ARG A 79 19.50 -10.20 12.44
C ARG A 79 19.48 -11.40 13.37
N LEU A 80 18.80 -11.30 14.52
CA LEU A 80 18.72 -12.38 15.50
C LEU A 80 18.00 -13.62 14.94
N ARG A 81 17.04 -13.41 14.04
CA ARG A 81 16.37 -14.49 13.30
C ARG A 81 17.18 -15.05 12.13
N GLN A 82 18.43 -14.61 11.97
CA GLN A 82 19.34 -15.02 10.90
C GLN A 82 18.72 -14.84 9.50
N SER A 83 17.91 -13.80 9.33
CA SER A 83 17.40 -13.44 8.01
C SER A 83 18.58 -13.13 7.09
N LYS A 84 18.72 -13.90 6.02
CA LYS A 84 19.71 -13.65 4.96
C LYS A 84 19.13 -12.76 3.85
N ASN A 85 17.87 -12.37 3.98
CA ASN A 85 17.23 -11.53 2.98
C ASN A 85 17.86 -10.15 3.00
N HIS A 86 18.09 -9.65 1.80
CA HIS A 86 18.41 -8.26 1.58
C HIS A 86 17.16 -7.42 1.82
N VAL A 87 17.25 -6.33 2.59
CA VAL A 87 16.14 -5.39 2.79
C VAL A 87 16.37 -4.17 1.93
N THR A 88 15.40 -3.84 1.08
CA THR A 88 15.37 -2.60 0.31
C THR A 88 14.40 -1.61 0.96
N ILE A 89 14.89 -0.43 1.32
CA ILE A 89 14.07 0.67 1.85
C ILE A 89 13.99 1.75 0.77
N HIS A 90 12.76 2.10 0.41
CA HIS A 90 12.46 3.22 -0.47
C HIS A 90 11.95 4.40 0.34
N GLY A 91 12.38 5.61 0.00
CA GLY A 91 11.95 6.86 0.64
C GLY A 91 12.52 8.07 -0.08
N SER A 92 12.13 9.28 0.31
CA SER A 92 12.79 10.50 -0.18
C SER A 92 14.27 10.51 0.20
N ALA A 93 15.10 11.32 -0.49
CA ALA A 93 16.51 11.44 -0.15
C ALA A 93 16.72 11.80 1.33
N ASP A 94 15.90 12.72 1.84
CA ASP A 94 15.93 13.16 3.24
C ASP A 94 15.48 12.07 4.20
N THR A 95 14.41 11.34 3.87
CA THR A 95 13.93 10.20 4.67
C THR A 95 15.01 9.12 4.78
N LEU A 96 15.66 8.79 3.66
CA LEU A 96 16.72 7.79 3.63
C LEU A 96 17.97 8.25 4.39
N ASP A 97 18.29 9.55 4.37
CA ASP A 97 19.38 10.10 5.19
C ASP A 97 19.06 9.99 6.70
N VAL A 98 17.82 10.29 7.12
CA VAL A 98 17.36 10.07 8.50
C VAL A 98 17.52 8.61 8.91
N VAL A 99 17.06 7.67 8.06
CA VAL A 99 17.25 6.22 8.31
C VAL A 99 18.73 5.85 8.39
N ALA A 100 19.55 6.32 7.45
CA ALA A 100 20.97 6.02 7.43
C ALA A 100 21.68 6.53 8.70
N ARG A 101 21.34 7.73 9.18
CA ARG A 101 21.88 8.31 10.42
C ARG A 101 21.43 7.53 11.65
N MET A 102 20.15 7.16 11.75
CA MET A 102 19.65 6.32 12.84
C MET A 102 20.41 5.00 12.94
N LEU A 103 20.58 4.29 11.81
CA LEU A 103 21.30 3.03 11.78
C LEU A 103 22.80 3.20 12.07
N ALA A 104 23.42 4.26 11.53
CA ALA A 104 24.82 4.56 11.77
C ALA A 104 25.11 4.90 13.24
N GLY A 105 24.20 5.58 13.93
CA GLY A 105 24.32 5.88 15.35
C GLY A 105 24.32 4.63 16.25
N LEU A 106 23.66 3.55 15.81
CA LEU A 106 23.51 2.32 16.59
C LEU A 106 24.57 1.26 16.29
N TRP A 107 24.98 1.11 15.03
CA TRP A 107 25.92 0.06 14.62
C TRP A 107 27.21 0.57 13.98
N GLY A 108 27.31 1.87 13.70
CA GLY A 108 28.37 2.49 12.90
C GLY A 108 28.01 2.61 11.42
N LYS A 109 28.62 3.59 10.74
CA LYS A 109 28.36 3.87 9.31
C LYS A 109 28.62 2.63 8.45
N GLY A 110 27.63 2.23 7.65
CA GLY A 110 27.71 1.07 6.75
C GLY A 110 27.68 -0.30 7.45
N ARG A 111 27.36 -0.34 8.75
CA ARG A 111 27.38 -1.57 9.56
C ARG A 111 25.98 -2.00 9.99
N ALA A 112 24.96 -1.68 9.19
CA ALA A 112 23.60 -2.16 9.43
C ALA A 112 23.61 -3.68 9.69
N PRO A 113 22.79 -4.18 10.63
CA PRO A 113 22.89 -5.54 11.14
C PRO A 113 22.43 -6.63 10.14
N ILE A 114 21.85 -6.22 9.01
CA ILE A 114 21.41 -7.06 7.90
C ILE A 114 21.77 -6.37 6.57
N PRO A 115 21.88 -7.10 5.44
CA PRO A 115 22.12 -6.48 4.14
C PRO A 115 21.01 -5.49 3.79
N LEU A 116 21.40 -4.26 3.45
CA LEU A 116 20.51 -3.11 3.27
C LEU A 116 20.83 -2.40 1.97
N GLN A 117 19.78 -2.02 1.22
CA GLN A 117 19.85 -1.06 0.14
C GLN A 117 18.83 0.05 0.39
N LEU A 118 19.31 1.29 0.29
CA LEU A 118 18.48 2.48 0.34
C LEU A 118 18.28 2.97 -1.10
N VAL A 119 17.02 3.13 -1.54
CA VAL A 119 16.67 3.50 -2.91
C VAL A 119 15.82 4.77 -2.89
N PRO A 120 16.34 5.92 -3.35
CA PRO A 120 15.57 7.16 -3.40
C PRO A 120 14.33 7.01 -4.26
N LEU A 121 13.20 7.53 -3.77
CA LEU A 121 11.97 7.66 -4.54
C LEU A 121 12.06 8.86 -5.48
N ALA A 122 11.47 8.70 -6.65
CA ALA A 122 11.10 9.76 -7.57
C ALA A 122 9.71 9.42 -8.13
N PRO A 123 8.83 10.41 -8.38
CA PRO A 123 7.49 10.15 -8.90
C PRO A 123 7.51 9.23 -10.13
N GLY A 124 6.66 8.19 -10.12
CA GLY A 124 6.62 7.13 -11.13
C GLY A 124 6.95 5.75 -10.56
N ARG A 125 7.48 4.86 -11.40
CA ARG A 125 7.69 3.44 -11.08
C ARG A 125 8.73 3.24 -9.97
N VAL A 126 8.30 2.63 -8.86
CA VAL A 126 9.18 2.19 -7.77
C VAL A 126 9.73 0.80 -8.08
N PHE A 127 8.84 -0.14 -8.40
CA PHE A 127 9.21 -1.48 -8.86
C PHE A 127 8.05 -2.18 -9.57
N GLU A 128 8.40 -3.25 -10.28
CA GLU A 128 7.46 -4.10 -11.00
C GLU A 128 7.81 -5.56 -10.75
N VAL A 129 6.78 -6.37 -10.59
CA VAL A 129 6.86 -7.84 -10.59
C VAL A 129 5.81 -8.35 -11.58
N ASP A 130 5.92 -9.60 -12.02
CA ASP A 130 5.05 -10.20 -13.05
C ASP A 130 3.55 -10.01 -12.74
N GLU A 131 3.16 -9.93 -11.47
CA GLU A 131 1.77 -9.86 -11.04
C GLU A 131 1.23 -8.45 -10.78
N PHE A 132 2.08 -7.46 -10.49
CA PHE A 132 1.65 -6.08 -10.18
C PHE A 132 2.79 -5.06 -10.23
N THR A 133 2.39 -3.80 -10.29
CA THR A 133 3.28 -2.64 -10.31
C THR A 133 3.10 -1.80 -9.05
N VAL A 134 4.18 -1.13 -8.62
CA VAL A 134 4.09 -0.08 -7.60
C VAL A 134 4.69 1.20 -8.14
N ASP A 135 3.85 2.23 -8.24
CA ASP A 135 4.23 3.60 -8.56
C ASP A 135 4.13 4.47 -7.31
N CYS A 136 4.88 5.57 -7.25
CA CYS A 136 4.74 6.59 -6.23
C CYS A 136 4.45 7.98 -6.80
N PHE A 137 3.89 8.85 -5.98
CA PHE A 137 3.67 10.25 -6.27
C PHE A 137 3.94 11.07 -5.00
N GLN A 138 4.43 12.30 -5.19
CA GLN A 138 4.71 13.19 -4.07
C GLN A 138 3.41 13.80 -3.55
N VAL A 139 3.32 13.96 -2.22
CA VAL A 139 2.26 14.72 -1.54
C VAL A 139 2.89 15.78 -0.65
N ARG A 140 2.12 16.81 -0.30
CA ARG A 140 2.61 17.93 0.51
C ARG A 140 2.42 17.62 1.99
N HIS A 141 3.46 17.74 2.79
CA HIS A 141 3.38 17.54 4.24
C HIS A 141 4.43 18.38 4.96
N ARG A 142 4.06 19.61 5.37
CA ARG A 142 4.90 20.50 6.17
C ARG A 142 6.33 20.66 5.61
N ASP A 143 7.32 20.29 6.44
CA ASP A 143 8.75 20.47 6.26
C ASP A 143 9.46 19.21 5.75
N THR A 144 8.70 18.23 5.25
CA THR A 144 9.26 16.98 4.73
C THR A 144 8.59 16.55 3.42
N ASP A 145 9.37 15.93 2.54
CA ASP A 145 8.82 15.26 1.37
C ASP A 145 8.04 14.02 1.81
N SER A 146 6.74 13.99 1.49
CA SER A 146 5.87 12.83 1.70
C SER A 146 5.45 12.21 0.37
N TYR A 147 5.11 10.93 0.40
CA TYR A 147 4.75 10.14 -0.78
C TYR A 147 3.47 9.34 -0.56
N GLY A 148 2.70 9.22 -1.64
CA GLY A 148 1.70 8.17 -1.81
C GLY A 148 2.18 7.09 -2.78
N PHE A 149 1.53 5.93 -2.73
CA PHE A 149 1.86 4.74 -3.49
C PHE A 149 0.61 4.18 -4.19
N VAL A 150 0.77 3.78 -5.45
CA VAL A 150 -0.27 3.10 -6.24
C VAL A 150 0.19 1.67 -6.51
N PHE A 151 -0.57 0.70 -6.04
CA PHE A 151 -0.40 -0.71 -6.34
C PHE A 151 -1.43 -1.12 -7.38
N GLU A 152 -0.98 -1.64 -8.52
CA GLU A 152 -1.88 -1.96 -9.63
C GLU A 152 -1.56 -3.31 -10.26
N THR A 153 -2.58 -4.17 -10.41
CA THR A 153 -2.43 -5.41 -11.19
C THR A 153 -2.78 -5.14 -12.65
N PRO A 154 -2.17 -5.83 -13.63
CA PRO A 154 -2.56 -5.66 -15.03
C PRO A 154 -4.02 -6.11 -15.23
N ALA A 155 -4.70 -5.45 -16.17
CA ALA A 155 -6.00 -5.92 -16.66
C ALA A 155 -5.88 -7.34 -17.23
N ARG A 156 -6.91 -8.18 -17.01
CA ARG A 156 -6.90 -9.57 -17.44
C ARG A 156 -8.14 -9.89 -18.28
N ARG A 157 -8.00 -10.85 -19.18
CA ARG A 157 -9.14 -11.41 -19.93
C ARG A 157 -9.29 -12.87 -19.52
N HIS A 158 -10.48 -13.22 -19.06
CA HIS A 158 -10.77 -14.60 -18.70
C HIS A 158 -11.08 -15.43 -19.95
N LEU A 159 -10.58 -16.67 -19.98
CA LEU A 159 -11.00 -17.64 -20.98
C LEU A 159 -12.45 -18.04 -20.74
N ARG A 160 -13.24 -18.01 -21.81
CA ARG A 160 -14.63 -18.43 -21.86
C ARG A 160 -14.71 -19.93 -22.07
N SER A 161 -15.02 -20.65 -20.99
CA SER A 161 -15.13 -22.12 -21.01
C SER A 161 -16.12 -22.63 -22.06
N ASP A 162 -17.25 -21.94 -22.25
CA ASP A 162 -18.23 -22.25 -23.29
C ASP A 162 -17.65 -22.17 -24.71
N ARG A 163 -16.83 -21.14 -24.98
CA ARG A 163 -16.16 -20.95 -26.27
C ARG A 163 -15.04 -21.96 -26.50
N LEU A 164 -14.24 -22.25 -25.46
CA LEU A 164 -13.19 -23.26 -25.52
C LEU A 164 -13.78 -24.64 -25.89
N VAL A 165 -14.88 -25.03 -25.25
CA VAL A 165 -15.58 -26.29 -25.54
C VAL A 165 -16.17 -26.26 -26.96
N ALA A 166 -16.86 -25.20 -27.34
CA ALA A 166 -17.48 -25.08 -28.67
C ALA A 166 -16.46 -25.14 -29.82
N LEU A 167 -15.24 -24.64 -29.60
CA LEU A 167 -14.16 -24.65 -30.59
C LEU A 167 -13.29 -25.91 -30.52
N GLY A 168 -13.52 -26.80 -29.55
CA GLY A 168 -12.75 -28.03 -29.36
C GLY A 168 -11.33 -27.78 -28.86
N VAL A 169 -11.11 -26.71 -28.10
CA VAL A 169 -9.80 -26.41 -27.50
C VAL A 169 -9.58 -27.35 -26.31
N PRO A 170 -8.56 -28.24 -26.35
CA PRO A 170 -8.34 -29.20 -25.28
C PRO A 170 -7.93 -28.52 -23.97
N ASP A 171 -8.16 -29.19 -22.85
CA ASP A 171 -7.59 -28.80 -21.56
C ASP A 171 -6.06 -28.95 -21.58
N GLY A 172 -5.35 -28.10 -20.84
CA GLY A 172 -3.91 -28.21 -20.66
C GLY A 172 -3.14 -26.92 -21.01
N PRO A 173 -1.80 -27.03 -21.13
CA PRO A 173 -0.90 -25.88 -21.28
C PRO A 173 -1.22 -24.99 -22.49
N ILE A 174 -1.80 -25.54 -23.55
CA ILE A 174 -2.17 -24.81 -24.77
C ILE A 174 -3.18 -23.67 -24.50
N ARG A 175 -3.99 -23.76 -23.43
CA ARG A 175 -4.88 -22.67 -23.03
C ARG A 175 -4.14 -21.48 -22.42
N LYS A 176 -2.94 -21.69 -21.86
CA LYS A 176 -2.10 -20.61 -21.35
C LYS A 176 -1.69 -19.67 -22.48
N ASP A 177 -1.36 -20.21 -23.66
CA ASP A 177 -1.03 -19.41 -24.83
C ASP A 177 -2.19 -18.48 -25.22
N LEU A 178 -3.41 -19.00 -25.27
CA LEU A 178 -4.61 -18.19 -25.53
C LEU A 178 -4.85 -17.14 -24.43
N ALA A 179 -4.63 -17.48 -23.16
CA ALA A 179 -4.76 -16.53 -22.05
C ALA A 179 -3.69 -15.41 -22.12
N GLU A 180 -2.52 -15.70 -22.67
CA GLU A 180 -1.42 -14.75 -22.89
C GLU A 180 -1.53 -14.01 -24.23
N GLY A 181 -2.65 -14.15 -24.95
CA GLY A 181 -2.88 -13.45 -26.21
C GLY A 181 -2.15 -14.05 -27.41
N ARG A 182 -1.70 -15.30 -27.32
CA ARG A 182 -1.08 -16.05 -28.43
C ARG A 182 -2.10 -17.00 -29.08
N SER A 183 -2.18 -16.98 -30.41
CA SER A 183 -2.95 -17.96 -31.18
C SER A 183 -2.36 -19.35 -31.06
N ILE A 184 -3.23 -20.37 -31.12
CA ILE A 184 -2.83 -21.78 -31.06
C ILE A 184 -3.28 -22.53 -32.30
N SER A 185 -2.58 -23.60 -32.65
CA SER A 185 -2.99 -24.53 -33.71
C SER A 185 -3.50 -25.83 -33.09
N LEU A 186 -4.68 -26.27 -33.52
CA LEU A 186 -5.28 -27.54 -33.11
C LEU A 186 -4.79 -28.69 -34.01
N PRO A 187 -4.89 -29.95 -33.53
CA PRO A 187 -4.50 -31.13 -34.32
C PRO A 187 -5.25 -31.30 -35.65
N ASP A 188 -6.44 -30.71 -35.76
CA ASP A 188 -7.26 -30.70 -36.99
C ASP A 188 -6.85 -29.60 -37.99
N GLY A 189 -5.77 -28.88 -37.72
CA GLY A 189 -5.23 -27.82 -38.58
C GLY A 189 -5.89 -26.45 -38.39
N ARG A 190 -6.91 -26.31 -37.54
CA ARG A 190 -7.53 -25.01 -37.25
C ARG A 190 -6.63 -24.17 -36.35
N THR A 191 -6.52 -22.88 -36.65
CA THR A 191 -5.89 -21.89 -35.77
C THR A 191 -6.97 -21.17 -34.96
N ILE A 192 -6.82 -21.15 -33.64
CA ILE A 192 -7.72 -20.45 -32.73
C ILE A 192 -7.03 -19.18 -32.26
N ALA A 193 -7.63 -18.03 -32.55
CA ALA A 193 -7.20 -16.74 -32.05
C ALA A 193 -7.71 -16.51 -30.61
N PRO A 194 -6.96 -15.80 -29.75
CA PRO A 194 -7.38 -15.47 -28.39
C PRO A 194 -8.75 -14.81 -28.31
N GLU A 195 -9.07 -13.93 -29.25
CA GLU A 195 -10.32 -13.15 -29.29
C GLU A 195 -11.56 -14.04 -29.42
N ALA A 196 -11.41 -15.25 -29.99
CA ALA A 196 -12.50 -16.20 -30.16
C ALA A 196 -12.92 -16.85 -28.82
N VAL A 197 -12.03 -16.83 -27.83
CA VAL A 197 -12.19 -17.54 -26.54
C VAL A 197 -12.01 -16.65 -25.32
N LEU A 198 -11.50 -15.42 -25.46
CA LEU A 198 -11.35 -14.50 -24.36
C LEU A 198 -12.61 -13.66 -24.14
N GLY A 199 -13.00 -13.50 -22.87
CA GLY A 199 -14.03 -12.57 -22.44
C GLY A 199 -13.63 -11.10 -22.62
N PRO A 200 -14.50 -10.16 -22.23
CA PRO A 200 -14.12 -8.75 -22.16
C PRO A 200 -12.96 -8.55 -21.16
N PRO A 201 -12.16 -7.47 -21.31
CA PRO A 201 -11.18 -7.09 -20.32
C PRO A 201 -11.84 -6.84 -18.97
N GLU A 202 -11.34 -7.50 -17.93
CA GLU A 202 -11.60 -7.16 -16.54
C GLU A 202 -10.48 -6.24 -16.07
N ALA A 203 -10.88 -5.08 -15.52
CA ALA A 203 -9.95 -4.10 -15.01
C ALA A 203 -9.06 -4.73 -13.93
N GLY A 204 -7.82 -4.25 -13.87
CA GLY A 204 -6.92 -4.59 -12.77
C GLY A 204 -7.46 -4.09 -11.43
N LYS A 205 -6.90 -4.64 -10.35
CA LYS A 205 -7.06 -4.10 -9.01
C LYS A 205 -6.16 -2.90 -8.82
N LYS A 206 -6.69 -1.81 -8.28
CA LYS A 206 -5.96 -0.58 -7.94
C LYS A 206 -6.14 -0.26 -6.45
N LEU A 207 -5.04 -0.33 -5.71
CA LEU A 207 -4.93 0.11 -4.32
C LEU A 207 -4.10 1.39 -4.28
N VAL A 208 -4.61 2.43 -3.62
CA VAL A 208 -3.86 3.68 -3.42
C VAL A 208 -3.69 3.93 -1.93
N ILE A 209 -2.45 4.20 -1.52
CA ILE A 209 -2.08 4.54 -0.15
C ILE A 209 -1.47 5.93 -0.19
N VAL A 210 -2.05 6.88 0.54
CA VAL A 210 -1.55 8.25 0.66
C VAL A 210 -0.92 8.38 2.03
N GLY A 211 0.37 8.75 2.09
CA GLY A 211 1.00 9.13 3.35
C GLY A 211 0.44 10.43 3.90
N ASP A 212 0.96 10.88 5.03
CA ASP A 212 0.52 12.13 5.65
C ASP A 212 0.58 13.28 4.64
N THR A 213 -0.48 14.09 4.63
CA THR A 213 -0.63 15.18 3.68
C THR A 213 -1.51 16.32 4.19
N GLU A 214 -1.14 17.55 3.82
CA GLU A 214 -1.83 18.78 4.24
C GLU A 214 -3.03 19.15 3.36
N THR A 215 -3.25 18.45 2.25
CA THR A 215 -4.20 18.86 1.21
C THR A 215 -4.55 17.72 0.25
N THR A 216 -5.76 17.77 -0.29
CA THR A 216 -6.24 16.85 -1.33
C THR A 216 -5.99 17.36 -2.76
N ASP A 217 -5.45 18.57 -2.92
CA ASP A 217 -5.23 19.17 -4.24
C ASP A 217 -4.28 18.32 -5.09
N GLY A 218 -4.68 18.05 -6.33
CA GLY A 218 -3.88 17.24 -7.26
C GLY A 218 -3.88 15.75 -6.97
N LEU A 219 -4.59 15.28 -5.94
CA LEU A 219 -4.70 13.85 -5.63
C LEU A 219 -5.78 13.13 -6.45
N ALA A 220 -6.79 13.85 -6.96
CA ALA A 220 -7.91 13.27 -7.69
C ALA A 220 -7.46 12.33 -8.82
N ASP A 221 -6.52 12.78 -9.67
CA ASP A 221 -5.99 11.98 -10.77
C ASP A 221 -5.24 10.74 -10.31
N LYS A 222 -4.62 10.79 -9.12
CA LYS A 222 -3.85 9.67 -8.55
C LYS A 222 -4.78 8.60 -7.98
N VAL A 223 -5.79 9.04 -7.22
CA VAL A 223 -6.74 8.15 -6.54
C VAL A 223 -7.89 7.70 -7.44
N SER A 224 -8.05 8.31 -8.62
CA SER A 224 -9.17 8.04 -9.53
C SER A 224 -9.34 6.55 -9.83
N GLY A 225 -10.56 6.04 -9.66
CA GLY A 225 -10.92 4.64 -9.95
C GLY A 225 -10.28 3.61 -9.01
N ALA A 226 -9.69 4.02 -7.88
CA ALA A 226 -9.12 3.08 -6.92
C ALA A 226 -10.21 2.16 -6.35
N ASP A 227 -9.93 0.86 -6.30
CA ASP A 227 -10.79 -0.09 -5.59
C ASP A 227 -10.74 0.15 -4.07
N LEU A 228 -9.58 0.59 -3.56
CA LEU A 228 -9.40 0.98 -2.17
C LEU A 228 -8.44 2.18 -2.08
N LEU A 229 -8.88 3.23 -1.39
CA LEU A 229 -8.06 4.36 -0.99
C LEU A 229 -7.78 4.29 0.51
N VAL A 230 -6.51 4.22 0.90
CA VAL A 230 -6.05 4.41 2.28
C VAL A 230 -5.45 5.80 2.40
N ILE A 231 -5.97 6.63 3.30
CA ILE A 231 -5.49 8.01 3.49
C ILE A 231 -5.69 8.42 4.95
N GLU A 232 -4.89 9.39 5.42
CA GLU A 232 -5.04 9.94 6.75
C GLU A 232 -6.38 10.66 6.98
N ALA A 233 -6.83 10.66 8.23
CA ALA A 233 -7.90 11.52 8.73
C ALA A 233 -7.56 11.94 10.17
N THR A 234 -6.46 12.68 10.31
CA THR A 234 -5.91 13.02 11.61
C THR A 234 -6.87 13.84 12.46
N PHE A 235 -7.65 14.71 11.82
CA PHE A 235 -8.57 15.64 12.49
C PHE A 235 -10.02 15.53 12.00
N LEU A 236 -10.92 16.20 12.72
CA LEU A 236 -12.30 16.46 12.29
C LEU A 236 -12.40 17.86 11.68
N GLN A 237 -13.44 18.10 10.88
CA GLN A 237 -13.71 19.38 10.23
C GLN A 237 -13.83 20.54 11.23
N ARG A 238 -14.38 20.28 12.42
CA ARG A 238 -14.47 21.28 13.50
C ARG A 238 -13.09 21.80 13.95
N ASP A 239 -12.05 21.02 13.71
CA ASP A 239 -10.65 21.30 14.05
C ASP A 239 -9.77 21.51 12.79
N ALA A 240 -10.37 21.85 11.64
CA ALA A 240 -9.65 22.02 10.36
C ALA A 240 -8.52 23.06 10.37
N ALA A 241 -8.58 24.07 11.26
CA ALA A 241 -7.47 25.00 11.46
C ALA A 241 -6.23 24.28 12.04
N MET A 242 -6.46 23.40 13.02
CA MET A 242 -5.41 22.58 13.62
C MET A 242 -4.84 21.59 12.59
N ALA A 243 -5.71 20.98 11.77
CA ALA A 243 -5.27 20.11 10.69
C ALA A 243 -4.27 20.81 9.76
N ARG A 244 -4.61 22.01 9.29
CA ARG A 244 -3.72 22.82 8.44
C ARG A 244 -2.42 23.23 9.13
N ASP A 245 -2.49 23.64 10.39
CA ASP A 245 -1.30 24.07 11.16
C ASP A 245 -0.30 22.91 11.36
N TYR A 246 -0.80 21.68 11.50
CA TYR A 246 0.01 20.46 11.58
C TYR A 246 0.19 19.75 10.23
N GLY A 247 -0.26 20.33 9.12
CA GLY A 247 -0.10 19.79 7.76
C GLY A 247 -0.78 18.44 7.54
N HIS A 248 -2.01 18.28 8.05
CA HIS A 248 -2.82 17.07 7.99
C HIS A 248 -4.22 17.34 7.41
N LEU A 249 -4.94 16.26 7.12
CA LEU A 249 -6.32 16.29 6.64
C LEU A 249 -7.33 16.14 7.78
N THR A 250 -8.53 16.61 7.48
CA THR A 250 -9.75 16.22 8.18
C THR A 250 -10.41 15.00 7.54
N ALA A 251 -11.24 14.29 8.31
CA ALA A 251 -12.04 13.18 7.81
C ALA A 251 -12.98 13.61 6.66
N ALA A 252 -13.57 14.82 6.78
CA ALA A 252 -14.40 15.41 5.73
C ALA A 252 -13.63 15.64 4.41
N GLU A 253 -12.40 16.15 4.46
CA GLU A 253 -11.56 16.38 3.26
C GLU A 253 -11.19 15.07 2.58
N ALA A 254 -10.72 14.07 3.34
CA ALA A 254 -10.41 12.75 2.82
C ALA A 254 -11.63 12.06 2.17
N ALA A 255 -12.80 12.15 2.80
CA ALA A 255 -14.04 11.60 2.27
C ALA A 255 -14.52 12.35 1.02
N SER A 256 -14.39 13.68 0.98
CA SER A 256 -14.74 14.48 -0.21
C SER A 256 -13.85 14.15 -1.41
N LEU A 257 -12.56 13.86 -1.19
CA LEU A 257 -11.67 13.39 -2.25
C LEU A 257 -12.16 12.06 -2.83
N ALA A 258 -12.50 11.09 -1.98
CA ALA A 258 -13.02 9.79 -2.42
C ALA A 258 -14.32 9.93 -3.22
N ALA A 259 -15.26 10.75 -2.73
CA ALA A 259 -16.55 10.99 -3.36
C ALA A 259 -16.45 11.59 -4.77
N THR A 260 -15.43 12.42 -5.01
CA THR A 260 -15.23 13.10 -6.31
C THR A 260 -14.29 12.37 -7.26
N SER A 261 -13.72 11.23 -6.87
CA SER A 261 -12.67 10.53 -7.62
C SER A 261 -13.01 9.08 -8.00
N ASP A 262 -14.29 8.69 -8.05
CA ASP A 262 -14.71 7.31 -8.42
C ASP A 262 -13.99 6.21 -7.60
N VAL A 263 -13.65 6.52 -6.35
CA VAL A 263 -13.07 5.56 -5.41
C VAL A 263 -14.17 4.60 -4.99
N LYS A 264 -13.90 3.29 -5.00
CA LYS A 264 -14.91 2.30 -4.60
C LYS A 264 -15.06 2.21 -3.09
N GLN A 265 -13.97 2.25 -2.34
CA GLN A 265 -13.96 2.19 -0.87
C GLN A 265 -12.85 3.07 -0.28
N LEU A 266 -13.17 3.77 0.81
CA LEU A 266 -12.25 4.62 1.55
C LEU A 266 -11.94 3.99 2.91
N VAL A 267 -10.66 3.92 3.28
CA VAL A 267 -10.19 3.49 4.60
C VAL A 267 -9.37 4.61 5.21
N LEU A 268 -9.84 5.12 6.34
CA LEU A 268 -9.19 6.19 7.09
C LEU A 268 -8.23 5.60 8.13
N THR A 269 -7.04 6.19 8.22
CA THR A 269 -6.00 5.82 9.20
C THR A 269 -5.35 7.07 9.77
N HIS A 270 -4.27 6.91 10.54
CA HIS A 270 -3.52 8.01 11.14
C HIS A 270 -4.45 8.90 11.97
N ILE A 271 -5.15 8.29 12.92
CA ILE A 271 -6.19 8.95 13.72
C ILE A 271 -5.57 9.58 14.97
N SER A 272 -5.89 10.85 15.23
CA SER A 272 -5.49 11.49 16.49
C SER A 272 -6.21 10.85 17.68
N GLY A 273 -5.49 10.58 18.76
CA GLY A 273 -6.07 10.08 20.02
C GLY A 273 -7.05 11.04 20.72
N ARG A 274 -7.35 12.20 20.12
CA ARG A 274 -8.36 13.16 20.57
C ARG A 274 -9.79 12.72 20.25
N TYR A 275 -9.97 11.88 19.23
CA TYR A 275 -11.28 11.53 18.70
C TYR A 275 -11.57 10.04 18.87
N SER A 276 -12.84 9.72 19.00
CA SER A 276 -13.31 8.34 18.85
C SER A 276 -13.39 7.96 17.37
N ASP A 277 -13.30 6.65 17.09
CA ASP A 277 -13.47 6.12 15.73
C ASP A 277 -14.85 6.44 15.17
N GLU A 278 -15.87 6.41 16.04
CA GLU A 278 -17.25 6.72 15.71
C GLU A 278 -17.42 8.17 15.24
N GLU A 279 -16.73 9.14 15.86
CA GLU A 279 -16.78 10.54 15.44
C GLU A 279 -16.15 10.75 14.06
N ILE A 280 -14.95 10.18 13.82
CA ILE A 280 -14.26 10.27 12.53
C ILE A 280 -15.13 9.64 11.43
N LEU A 281 -15.66 8.45 11.69
CA LEU A 281 -16.50 7.75 10.74
C LEU A 281 -17.79 8.52 10.45
N ALA A 282 -18.45 9.05 11.49
CA ALA A 282 -19.69 9.81 11.35
C ALA A 282 -19.53 11.07 10.50
N GLU A 283 -18.35 11.70 10.51
CA GLU A 283 -18.04 12.82 9.61
C GLU A 283 -17.78 12.33 8.19
N ALA A 284 -16.93 11.31 8.01
CA ALA A 284 -16.56 10.80 6.70
C ALA A 284 -17.76 10.29 5.88
N VAL A 285 -18.66 9.53 6.51
CA VAL A 285 -19.84 8.94 5.81
C VAL A 285 -20.84 9.97 5.32
N GLN A 286 -20.76 11.24 5.78
CA GLN A 286 -21.60 12.32 5.24
C GLN A 286 -21.21 12.68 3.80
N ALA A 287 -19.92 12.62 3.47
CA ALA A 287 -19.43 12.89 2.13
C ALA A 287 -19.29 11.60 1.28
N PHE A 288 -18.88 10.49 1.91
CA PHE A 288 -18.66 9.23 1.20
C PHE A 288 -19.11 8.02 2.03
N ALA A 289 -20.27 7.45 1.69
CA ALA A 289 -20.91 6.41 2.48
C ALA A 289 -20.07 5.12 2.64
N ASN A 290 -19.25 4.75 1.64
CA ASN A 290 -18.38 3.56 1.72
C ASN A 290 -17.03 3.87 2.37
N SER A 291 -17.07 4.54 3.52
CA SER A 291 -15.92 4.85 4.36
C SER A 291 -15.80 3.87 5.52
N LEU A 292 -14.58 3.48 5.86
CA LEU A 292 -14.26 2.61 6.98
C LEU A 292 -13.09 3.20 7.78
N ILE A 293 -12.99 2.85 9.06
CA ILE A 293 -11.86 3.21 9.91
C ILE A 293 -10.93 2.00 10.00
N ALA A 294 -9.64 2.21 9.75
CA ALA A 294 -8.63 1.23 10.07
C ALA A 294 -8.40 1.21 11.58
N THR A 295 -8.41 0.02 12.17
CA THR A 295 -7.87 -0.23 13.52
C THR A 295 -6.68 -1.17 13.40
N ASP A 296 -5.83 -1.21 14.42
CA ASP A 296 -4.75 -2.19 14.48
C ASP A 296 -5.30 -3.61 14.26
N PHE A 297 -4.59 -4.35 13.41
CA PHE A 297 -4.85 -5.70 12.93
C PHE A 297 -6.06 -5.89 12.01
N THR A 298 -6.81 -4.82 11.70
CA THR A 298 -7.85 -4.91 10.69
C THR A 298 -7.24 -5.23 9.33
N THR A 299 -7.94 -6.09 8.57
CA THR A 299 -7.48 -6.55 7.27
C THR A 299 -8.50 -6.27 6.19
N PHE A 300 -8.03 -5.83 5.03
CA PHE A 300 -8.83 -5.60 3.84
C PHE A 300 -8.26 -6.41 2.67
N THR A 301 -9.11 -6.76 1.71
CA THR A 301 -8.69 -7.44 0.49
C THR A 301 -9.29 -6.73 -0.71
N VAL A 302 -8.45 -6.46 -1.71
CA VAL A 302 -8.79 -5.77 -2.95
C VAL A 302 -8.55 -6.68 -4.14
#